data_AF-A0A1Y5HYT3-F1
#
_entry.id   AF-A0A1Y5HYT3-F1
#
_cell.length_a   1.000
_cell.length_b   1.000
_cell.length_c   1.000
_cell.angle_alpha   90.00
_cell.angle_beta   90.00
_cell.angle_gamma   90.00
#
_symmetry.space_group_name_H-M   'P 1'
#
loop_
_entity.id
_entity.type
_entity.pdbx_description
1 polymer ?
#
loop_
_entity_poly.entity_id
_entity_poly.type
_entity_poly.pdbx_seq_one_letter_code
_entity_poly.pdbx_strand_id
1 'polypeptide(L)'
;LMNAKYDETELSARADDRIRTFQADTAREANIFHHLITLPTYHTTALSVDNLAKEYFGEAGMLGYVAGVQRKEIRQTIACVKHQNMSGSDMGDDHKEYFAGENALKAGGANNTSNQFS
;
A
#
# COMPACT_ATOMS: atom_id res chain seq x y z
N LEU A 1 -11.12 24.56 -8.06
CA LEU A 1 -9.97 24.15 -7.22
C LEU A 1 -9.20 22.99 -7.84
N MET A 2 -9.85 21.99 -8.46
CA MET A 2 -9.14 20.85 -9.11
C MET A 2 -8.56 21.13 -10.50
N ASN A 3 -8.46 22.40 -10.93
CA ASN A 3 -7.90 22.72 -12.24
C ASN A 3 -6.50 23.29 -12.02
N ALA A 4 -5.53 22.79 -12.78
CA ALA A 4 -4.12 23.14 -12.64
C ALA A 4 -3.84 24.65 -12.68
N LYS A 5 -4.70 25.45 -13.31
CA LYS A 5 -4.57 26.92 -13.31
C LYS A 5 -4.67 27.56 -11.92
N TYR A 6 -5.22 26.83 -10.94
CA TYR A 6 -5.32 27.29 -9.56
C TYR A 6 -4.17 26.79 -8.70
N ASP A 7 -3.33 25.88 -9.22
CA ASP A 7 -2.16 25.40 -8.51
C ASP A 7 -1.27 26.60 -8.18
N GLU A 8 -0.65 26.57 -7.00
CA GLU A 8 0.23 27.64 -6.48
C GLU A 8 -0.46 29.00 -6.22
N THR A 9 -1.77 29.13 -6.43
CA THR A 9 -2.50 30.35 -6.09
C THR A 9 -2.74 30.47 -4.58
N GLU A 10 -2.87 31.71 -4.09
CA GLU A 10 -3.28 31.97 -2.70
C GLU A 10 -4.61 31.28 -2.35
N LEU A 11 -5.53 31.22 -3.31
CA LEU A 11 -6.79 30.51 -3.15
C LEU A 11 -6.58 29.01 -2.87
N SER A 12 -5.64 28.36 -3.57
CA SER A 12 -5.30 26.95 -3.32
C SER A 12 -4.70 26.77 -1.94
N ALA A 13 -3.73 27.59 -1.56
CA ALA A 13 -3.10 27.51 -0.24
C ALA A 13 -4.13 27.65 0.89
N ARG A 14 -5.06 28.60 0.76
CA ARG A 14 -6.15 28.78 1.72
C ARG A 14 -7.12 27.61 1.75
N ALA A 15 -7.39 26.98 0.61
CA ALA A 15 -8.21 25.79 0.53
C ALA A 15 -7.54 24.59 1.21
N ASP A 16 -6.24 24.39 0.98
CA ASP A 16 -5.45 23.31 1.59
C ASP A 16 -5.41 23.43 3.12
N ASP A 17 -5.25 24.65 3.65
CA ASP A 17 -5.29 24.90 5.09
C ASP A 17 -6.64 24.53 5.73
N ARG A 18 -7.74 24.77 5.01
CA ARG A 18 -9.09 24.37 5.46
C ARG A 18 -9.29 22.86 5.35
N ILE A 19 -8.83 22.23 4.27
CA ILE A 19 -8.93 20.78 4.07
C ILE A 19 -8.11 20.04 5.13
N ARG A 20 -6.91 20.52 5.46
CA ARG A 20 -6.02 19.96 6.49
C ARG A 20 -6.68 19.85 7.86
N THR A 21 -7.57 20.79 8.20
CA THR A 21 -8.25 20.86 9.49
C THR A 21 -9.70 20.37 9.45
N PHE A 22 -10.23 20.06 8.26
CA PHE A 22 -11.65 19.80 8.02
C PHE A 22 -12.26 18.76 8.96
N GLN A 23 -11.61 17.60 9.13
CA GLN A 23 -12.15 16.54 9.99
C GLN A 23 -12.21 16.97 11.45
N ALA A 24 -11.15 17.59 11.96
CA ALA A 24 -11.06 18.05 13.34
C ALA A 24 -12.05 19.19 13.62
N ASP A 25 -12.14 20.17 12.72
CA ASP A 25 -13.06 21.30 12.87
C ASP A 25 -14.52 20.86 12.76
N THR A 26 -14.87 20.00 11.81
CA THR A 26 -16.25 19.53 11.67
C THR A 26 -16.68 18.60 12.79
N ALA A 27 -15.76 17.82 13.37
CA ALA A 27 -16.03 17.07 14.59
C ALA A 27 -16.36 18.01 15.76
N ARG A 28 -15.55 19.06 15.94
CA ARG A 28 -15.67 20.02 17.05
C ARG A 28 -16.87 20.96 16.93
N GLU A 29 -17.13 21.49 15.73
CA GLU A 29 -18.11 22.58 15.50
C GLU A 29 -19.47 22.08 15.04
N ALA A 30 -19.50 20.95 14.33
CA ALA A 30 -20.72 20.42 13.69
C ALA A 30 -21.12 19.04 14.23
N ASN A 31 -20.42 18.53 15.25
CA ASN A 31 -20.65 17.22 15.86
C ASN A 31 -20.61 16.06 14.84
N ILE A 32 -19.76 16.17 13.80
CA ILE A 32 -19.53 15.06 12.86
C ILE A 32 -18.61 14.03 13.52
N PHE A 33 -19.17 12.90 13.95
CA PHE A 33 -18.43 11.83 14.62
C PHE A 33 -17.89 10.74 13.68
N HIS A 34 -18.32 10.74 12.41
CA HIS A 34 -17.91 9.75 11.43
C HIS A 34 -17.54 10.41 10.10
N HIS A 35 -16.27 10.29 9.73
CA HIS A 35 -15.75 10.72 8.42
C HIS A 35 -15.43 9.49 7.59
N LEU A 36 -15.84 9.52 6.33
CA LEU A 36 -15.58 8.47 5.36
C LEU A 36 -15.18 9.11 4.04
N ILE A 37 -14.13 8.57 3.42
CA ILE A 37 -13.90 8.73 1.98
C ILE A 37 -14.52 7.50 1.34
N THR A 38 -15.43 7.68 0.39
CA THR A 38 -16.21 6.56 -0.19
C THR A 38 -15.36 5.66 -1.07
N LEU A 39 -14.44 6.24 -1.86
CA LEU A 39 -13.66 5.55 -2.88
C LEU A 39 -12.13 5.77 -2.76
N PRO A 40 -11.51 5.78 -1.56
CA PRO A 40 -10.09 6.05 -1.43
C PRO A 40 -9.28 4.96 -2.14
N THR A 41 -9.61 3.70 -1.89
CA THR A 41 -8.95 2.53 -2.49
C THR A 41 -9.06 2.53 -4.01
N TYR A 42 -10.24 2.84 -4.57
CA TYR A 42 -10.43 2.85 -6.03
C TYR A 42 -9.47 3.83 -6.70
N HIS A 43 -9.42 5.08 -6.21
CA HIS A 43 -8.56 6.11 -6.79
C HIS A 43 -7.08 5.83 -6.56
N THR A 44 -6.67 5.40 -5.37
CA THR A 44 -5.25 5.14 -5.08
C THR A 44 -4.73 3.94 -5.84
N THR A 45 -5.51 2.86 -5.96
CA THR A 45 -5.12 1.67 -6.73
C THR A 45 -5.07 1.97 -8.22
N ALA A 46 -6.06 2.68 -8.78
CA ALA A 46 -6.05 3.05 -10.19
C ALA A 46 -4.81 3.90 -10.54
N LEU A 47 -4.51 4.92 -9.73
CA LEU A 47 -3.34 5.77 -9.93
C LEU A 47 -2.01 5.02 -9.76
N SER A 48 -1.89 4.17 -8.73
CA SER A 48 -0.66 3.41 -8.51
C SER A 48 -0.38 2.42 -9.63
N VAL A 49 -1.41 1.75 -10.15
CA VAL A 49 -1.28 0.80 -11.26
C VAL A 49 -0.96 1.52 -12.57
N ASP A 50 -1.61 2.65 -12.86
CA ASP A 50 -1.33 3.44 -14.07
C ASP A 50 0.12 3.96 -14.09
N ASN A 51 0.60 4.51 -12.97
CA ASN A 51 2.00 4.96 -12.85
C ASN A 51 3.00 3.81 -12.99
N LEU A 52 2.72 2.68 -12.32
CA LEU A 52 3.57 1.49 -12.44
C LEU A 52 3.63 0.98 -13.89
N ALA A 53 2.48 0.90 -14.58
CA ALA A 53 2.42 0.43 -15.95
C ALA A 53 3.25 1.35 -16.88
N LYS A 54 3.14 2.67 -16.74
CA LYS A 54 3.92 3.64 -17.52
C LYS A 54 5.42 3.47 -17.32
N GLU A 55 5.88 3.29 -16.09
CA GLU A 55 7.31 3.11 -15.82
C GLU A 55 7.82 1.73 -16.26
N TYR A 56 7.05 0.67 -15.95
CA TYR A 56 7.44 -0.72 -16.19
C TYR A 56 7.49 -1.07 -17.68
N PHE A 57 6.55 -0.57 -18.47
CA PHE A 57 6.54 -0.76 -19.92
C PHE A 57 7.22 0.38 -20.69
N GLY A 58 7.65 1.43 -19.99
CA GLY A 58 8.50 2.50 -20.51
C GLY A 58 9.99 2.14 -20.43
N GLU A 59 10.85 3.17 -20.48
CA GLU A 59 12.30 2.98 -20.50
C GLU A 59 12.87 2.39 -19.20
N ALA A 60 12.20 2.60 -18.05
CA ALA A 60 12.69 2.14 -16.76
C ALA A 60 12.60 0.60 -16.60
N GLY A 61 11.66 -0.05 -17.29
CA GLY A 61 11.51 -1.51 -17.19
C GLY A 61 11.29 -1.99 -15.75
N MET A 62 11.97 -3.06 -15.38
CA MET A 62 11.97 -3.60 -14.01
C MET A 62 12.34 -2.58 -12.93
N LEU A 63 13.13 -1.54 -13.27
CA LEU A 63 13.53 -0.52 -12.31
C LEU A 63 12.32 0.27 -11.78
N GLY A 64 11.29 0.49 -12.60
CA GLY A 64 10.04 1.14 -12.18
C GLY A 64 9.37 0.39 -11.03
N TYR A 65 9.28 -0.94 -11.14
CA TYR A 65 8.76 -1.78 -10.06
C TYR A 65 9.67 -1.77 -8.82
N VAL A 66 10.97 -2.01 -8.99
CA VAL A 66 11.91 -2.12 -7.86
C VAL A 66 12.04 -0.81 -7.09
N ALA A 67 12.17 0.33 -7.78
CA ALA A 67 12.33 1.64 -7.15
C ALA A 67 11.01 2.23 -6.68
N GLY A 68 9.94 2.09 -7.46
CA GLY A 68 8.63 2.67 -7.19
C GLY A 68 7.85 1.92 -6.11
N VAL A 69 8.01 0.59 -6.03
CA VAL A 69 7.23 -0.29 -5.14
C VAL A 69 8.15 -1.01 -4.16
N GLN A 70 8.95 -1.98 -4.63
CA GLN A 70 9.58 -2.98 -3.75
C GLN A 70 10.49 -2.35 -2.68
N ARG A 71 11.37 -1.41 -3.07
CA ARG A 71 12.26 -0.72 -2.12
C ARG A 71 11.49 0.11 -1.10
N LYS A 72 10.40 0.77 -1.52
CA LYS A 72 9.58 1.59 -0.61
C LYS A 72 8.85 0.71 0.41
N GLU A 73 8.26 -0.40 -0.04
CA GLU A 73 7.61 -1.36 0.85
C GLU A 73 8.57 -1.88 1.93
N ILE A 74 9.81 -2.23 1.54
CA ILE A 74 10.85 -2.66 2.48
C ILE A 74 11.16 -1.55 3.50
N ARG A 75 11.37 -0.30 3.05
CA ARG A 75 11.72 0.82 3.95
C ARG A 75 10.58 1.24 4.87
N GLN A 76 9.34 1.03 4.45
CA GLN A 76 8.14 1.33 5.24
C GLN A 76 7.68 0.14 6.09
N THR A 77 8.39 -1.00 6.04
CA THR A 77 8.04 -2.23 6.77
C THR A 77 6.62 -2.71 6.44
N ILE A 78 6.24 -2.63 5.17
CA ILE A 78 4.94 -3.13 4.69
C ILE A 78 5.00 -4.66 4.63
N ALA A 79 4.09 -5.32 5.34
CA ALA A 79 4.09 -6.79 5.47
C ALA A 79 3.94 -7.52 4.11
N CYS A 80 3.32 -6.88 3.12
CA CYS A 80 3.14 -7.42 1.76
C CYS A 80 4.44 -7.78 1.04
N VAL A 81 5.61 -7.28 1.47
CA VAL A 81 6.91 -7.73 0.94
C VAL A 81 7.03 -9.26 1.07
N LYS A 82 6.58 -9.81 2.20
CA LYS A 82 6.47 -11.26 2.44
C LYS A 82 5.07 -11.73 2.04
N HIS A 83 4.74 -11.59 0.75
CA HIS A 83 3.40 -11.87 0.23
C HIS A 83 2.91 -13.30 0.49
N GLN A 84 3.83 -14.28 0.56
CA GLN A 84 3.49 -15.66 0.94
C GLN A 84 2.94 -15.72 2.38
N ASN A 85 3.67 -15.15 3.34
CA ASN A 85 3.25 -15.08 4.74
C ASN A 85 1.93 -14.32 4.89
N MET A 86 1.79 -13.19 4.18
CA MET A 86 0.54 -12.42 4.15
C MET A 86 -0.65 -13.16 3.54
N SER A 87 -0.41 -14.10 2.61
CA SER A 87 -1.43 -15.01 2.09
C SER A 87 -1.69 -16.23 2.98
N GLY A 88 -1.03 -16.33 4.13
CA GLY A 88 -1.25 -17.36 5.14
C GLY A 88 -0.43 -18.64 4.94
N SER A 89 0.68 -18.60 4.20
CA SER A 89 1.53 -19.79 3.98
C SER A 89 1.99 -20.42 5.29
N ASP A 90 2.41 -19.61 6.26
CA ASP A 90 2.96 -20.08 7.53
C ASP A 90 1.90 -20.82 8.35
N MET A 91 0.67 -20.28 8.40
CA MET A 91 -0.46 -20.96 9.04
C MET A 91 -0.78 -22.30 8.38
N GLY A 92 -0.66 -22.36 7.06
CA GLY A 92 -0.84 -23.61 6.31
C GLY A 92 0.24 -24.64 6.61
N ASP A 93 1.48 -24.21 6.79
CA ASP A 93 2.61 -25.10 7.12
C ASP A 93 2.53 -25.60 8.57
N ASP A 94 2.20 -24.75 9.53
CA ASP A 94 1.97 -25.14 10.92
C ASP A 94 0.85 -26.18 11.02
N HIS A 95 -0.24 -25.99 10.27
CA HIS A 95 -1.32 -26.95 10.20
C HIS A 95 -0.86 -28.30 9.66
N LYS A 96 -0.10 -28.33 8.56
CA LYS A 96 0.41 -29.59 7.99
C LYS A 96 1.38 -30.28 8.94
N GLU A 97 2.25 -29.53 9.61
CA GLU A 97 3.20 -30.07 10.58
C GLU A 97 2.48 -30.68 11.78
N TYR A 98 1.41 -30.05 12.26
CA TYR A 98 0.57 -30.62 13.32
C TYR A 98 -0.02 -31.99 12.94
N PHE A 99 -0.45 -32.19 11.69
CA PHE A 99 -1.08 -33.45 11.26
C PHE A 99 -0.10 -34.52 10.77
N ALA A 100 0.97 -34.13 10.08
CA ALA A 100 1.86 -35.05 9.37
C ALA A 100 3.29 -35.10 9.96
N GLY A 101 3.59 -34.27 10.96
CA GLY A 101 4.91 -34.19 11.58
C GLY A 101 6.02 -33.96 10.55
N GLU A 102 7.07 -34.77 10.61
CA GLU A 102 8.23 -34.69 9.71
C GLU A 102 7.89 -34.95 8.24
N ASN A 103 6.75 -35.60 7.94
CA ASN A 103 6.32 -35.87 6.57
C ASN A 103 5.52 -34.71 5.94
N ALA A 104 5.36 -33.59 6.65
CA ALA A 104 4.61 -32.44 6.17
C ALA A 104 5.26 -31.78 4.95
N LEU A 105 4.51 -31.70 3.84
CA LEU A 105 4.91 -30.97 2.63
C LEU A 105 4.66 -29.47 2.79
N LYS A 106 5.67 -28.77 3.29
CA LYS A 106 5.65 -27.32 3.59
C LYS A 106 5.90 -26.44 2.35
N ALA A 107 5.27 -25.27 2.31
CA ALA A 107 5.52 -24.22 1.30
C ALA A 107 6.74 -23.36 1.67
N GLY A 108 7.06 -23.27 2.96
CA GLY A 108 8.29 -22.74 3.54
C GLY A 108 9.48 -23.68 3.37
N GLY A 109 10.69 -23.15 3.54
CA GLY A 109 11.94 -23.91 3.44
C GLY A 109 13.16 -23.01 3.22
N ALA A 110 14.36 -23.61 3.16
CA ALA A 110 15.62 -22.87 3.00
C ALA A 110 15.63 -21.94 1.76
N ASN A 111 14.97 -22.36 0.68
CA ASN A 111 14.87 -21.62 -0.59
C ASN A 111 13.61 -20.75 -0.71
N ASN A 112 12.90 -20.47 0.39
CA ASN A 112 11.71 -19.63 0.35
C ASN A 112 12.07 -18.16 0.08
N THR A 113 11.29 -17.49 -0.78
CA THR A 113 11.49 -16.08 -1.17
C THR A 113 11.39 -15.11 0.00
N SER A 114 10.61 -15.42 1.05
CA SER A 114 10.53 -14.63 2.28
C SER A 114 11.86 -14.53 3.03
N ASN A 115 12.79 -15.47 2.83
CA ASN A 115 14.12 -15.43 3.44
C ASN A 115 15.04 -14.37 2.80
N GLN A 116 14.67 -13.80 1.65
CA GLN A 116 15.39 -12.71 1.01
C GLN A 116 15.15 -11.36 1.71
N PHE A 117 14.18 -11.31 2.63
CA PHE A 117 13.77 -10.12 3.34
C PHE A 117 13.98 -10.31 4.85
N SER A 118 15.11 -9.81 5.36
CA SER A 118 15.46 -9.80 6.79
C SER A 118 14.71 -8.72 7.56
#